data_AF-A0A0C2GGS7-F1
#
_entry.id   AF-A0A0C2GGS7-F1
#
_cell.length_a   1.000
_cell.length_b   1.000
_cell.length_c   1.000
_cell.angle_alpha   90.00
_cell.angle_beta   90.00
_cell.angle_gamma   90.00
#
_symmetry.space_group_name_H-M   'P 1'
#
loop_
_entity.id
_entity.type
_entity.pdbx_description
1 polymer ?
#
loop_
_entity_poly.entity_id
_entity_poly.type
_entity_poly.pdbx_seq_one_letter_code
_entity_poly.pdbx_strand_id
1 'polypeptide(L)'
;ELEGKEINDMDANRRLVFQKDILLTKSEARDIIDEFERQDKSGSIRNKRQALRRNRTDEQLWMEGVKYAFEPTNASQSPSSCEEERDKLMKGFRLAAKAWEENTCINFTEIEVDHETAENETEIDFLYVGGDGTEDCLSHVGKYGGYQPLILGKGCEAFVYVAHEIGHALGLYHTQSRHDRFQHIKLNWNKISREGLKYEFVKLSKAENRNLQLPYVLAV
;
A
#
# COMPACT_ATOMS: atom_id res chain seq x y z
N GLU A 1 -7.11 -11.36 26.88
CA GLU A 1 -6.62 -9.97 27.00
C GLU A 1 -5.58 -9.75 25.91
N LEU A 2 -6.04 -9.29 24.74
CA LEU A 2 -5.13 -8.70 23.76
C LEU A 2 -4.78 -7.34 24.34
N GLU A 3 -3.74 -7.31 25.17
CA GLU A 3 -3.19 -6.04 25.62
C GLU A 3 -2.86 -5.22 24.38
N GLY A 4 -3.33 -3.96 24.37
CA GLY A 4 -2.81 -2.88 23.54
C GLY A 4 -1.34 -2.57 23.86
N LYS A 5 -0.50 -3.61 23.85
CA LYS A 5 0.95 -3.56 24.08
C LYS A 5 1.76 -3.63 22.80
N GLU A 6 1.20 -4.02 21.66
CA GLU A 6 1.95 -3.97 20.39
C GLU A 6 1.95 -2.58 19.73
N ILE A 7 1.25 -1.58 20.30
CA ILE A 7 1.19 -0.21 19.74
C ILE A 7 1.54 0.87 20.80
N ASN A 8 1.78 0.49 22.06
CA ASN A 8 2.37 1.40 23.06
C ASN A 8 3.90 1.40 23.06
N ASP A 9 4.53 0.59 22.20
CA ASP A 9 5.94 0.68 21.89
C ASP A 9 6.08 1.50 20.59
N MET A 10 5.82 2.82 20.68
CA MET A 10 6.11 3.77 19.61
C MET A 10 7.63 3.93 19.50
N ASP A 11 8.29 2.88 19.02
CA ASP A 11 9.62 3.01 18.46
C ASP A 11 9.48 3.79 17.15
N ALA A 12 10.24 4.88 17.01
CA ALA A 12 10.08 5.84 15.93
C ALA A 12 10.32 5.25 14.52
N ASN A 13 10.75 3.98 14.45
CA ASN A 13 11.24 3.30 13.26
C ASN A 13 10.37 2.13 12.76
N ARG A 14 9.24 1.81 13.42
CA ARG A 14 8.41 0.67 12.99
C ARG A 14 7.40 1.10 11.92
N ARG A 15 7.45 0.48 10.73
CA ARG A 15 6.47 0.70 9.66
C ARG A 15 5.09 0.22 10.08
N LEU A 16 4.08 0.98 9.71
CA LEU A 16 2.68 0.66 9.95
C LEU A 16 2.12 0.03 8.67
N VAL A 17 1.86 -1.27 8.72
CA VAL A 17 1.45 -2.06 7.55
C VAL A 17 0.06 -2.64 7.80
N PHE A 18 -0.81 -2.54 6.80
CA PHE A 18 -2.17 -3.05 6.82
C PHE A 18 -2.38 -4.05 5.70
N GLN A 19 -3.07 -5.16 5.99
CA GLN A 19 -3.32 -6.22 5.00
C GLN A 19 -2.03 -6.74 4.34
N LYS A 20 -0.96 -6.77 5.15
CA LYS A 20 0.39 -7.25 4.82
C LYS A 20 1.23 -6.37 3.88
N ASP A 21 0.65 -5.58 2.98
CA ASP A 21 1.38 -4.82 1.95
C ASP A 21 1.00 -3.33 1.84
N ILE A 22 -0.03 -2.86 2.55
CA ILE A 22 -0.42 -1.44 2.50
C ILE A 22 0.34 -0.65 3.57
N LEU A 23 1.22 0.26 3.14
CA LEU A 23 1.84 1.24 4.02
C LEU A 23 0.80 2.27 4.49
N LEU A 24 0.77 2.48 5.80
CA LEU A 24 -0.08 3.47 6.45
C LEU A 24 0.74 4.63 6.98
N THR A 25 0.19 5.83 6.84
CA THR A 25 0.59 6.97 7.64
C THR A 25 0.19 6.78 9.11
N LYS A 26 0.84 7.51 10.02
CA LYS A 26 0.46 7.50 11.45
C LYS A 26 -0.99 7.92 11.68
N SER A 27 -1.56 8.79 10.84
CA SER A 27 -2.98 9.16 10.90
C SER A 27 -3.87 8.00 10.50
N GLU A 28 -3.59 7.34 9.38
CA GLU A 28 -4.41 6.23 8.90
C GLU A 28 -4.39 5.04 9.86
N ALA A 29 -3.22 4.71 10.41
CA ALA A 29 -3.12 3.67 11.42
C ALA A 29 -3.91 4.00 12.68
N ARG A 30 -3.86 5.25 13.16
CA ARG A 30 -4.67 5.70 14.30
C ARG A 30 -6.16 5.58 14.00
N ASP A 31 -6.61 6.02 12.83
CA ASP A 31 -8.01 5.93 12.43
C ASP A 31 -8.50 4.47 12.42
N ILE A 32 -7.68 3.57 11.87
CA ILE A 32 -7.98 2.13 11.86
C ILE A 32 -8.11 1.59 13.29
N ILE A 33 -7.13 1.85 14.17
CA ILE A 33 -7.12 1.38 15.56
C ILE A 33 -8.33 1.90 16.34
N ASP A 34 -8.59 3.20 16.26
CA ASP A 34 -9.70 3.88 16.92
C ASP A 34 -11.05 3.24 16.57
N GLU A 35 -11.22 2.86 15.31
CA GLU A 35 -12.45 2.24 14.87
C GLU A 35 -12.55 0.77 15.29
N PHE A 36 -11.44 0.03 15.35
CA PHE A 36 -11.43 -1.32 15.91
C PHE A 36 -11.84 -1.33 17.39
N GLU A 37 -11.28 -0.44 18.20
CA GLU A 37 -11.61 -0.37 19.63
C GLU A 37 -13.09 -0.04 19.88
N ARG A 38 -13.69 0.77 18.99
CA ARG A 38 -15.12 1.11 19.07
C ARG A 38 -16.02 -0.08 18.71
N GLN A 39 -15.59 -0.97 17.80
CA GLN A 39 -16.34 -2.16 17.43
C GLN A 39 -16.38 -3.19 18.56
N ASP A 40 -15.26 -3.38 19.27
CA ASP A 40 -15.16 -4.37 20.34
C ASP A 40 -16.00 -3.99 21.58
N LYS A 41 -16.09 -2.69 21.89
CA LYS A 41 -16.88 -2.16 23.02
C LYS A 41 -18.40 -2.21 22.83
N SER A 42 -18.90 -2.34 21.59
CA SER A 42 -20.33 -2.20 21.30
C SER A 42 -21.13 -3.51 21.36
N GLY A 43 -20.49 -4.69 21.35
CA GLY A 43 -21.16 -6.01 21.43
C GLY A 43 -22.28 -6.27 20.39
N SER A 44 -22.46 -5.39 19.42
CA SER A 44 -23.58 -5.34 18.49
C SER A 44 -23.01 -5.16 17.09
N ILE A 45 -23.30 -6.11 16.21
CA ILE A 45 -22.96 -6.09 14.78
C ILE A 45 -23.82 -5.00 14.11
N ARG A 46 -23.52 -3.73 14.38
CA ARG A 46 -24.16 -2.60 13.72
C ARG A 46 -23.38 -2.28 12.46
N ASN A 47 -23.95 -2.64 11.31
CA ASN A 47 -23.49 -2.17 10.00
C ASN A 47 -23.66 -0.66 9.92
N LYS A 48 -22.62 0.12 10.23
CA LYS A 48 -22.36 1.43 9.62
C LYS A 48 -21.07 2.07 10.14
N ARG A 49 -20.24 2.42 9.16
CA ARG A 49 -19.24 3.51 9.11
C ARG A 49 -17.84 3.12 9.54
N GLN A 50 -16.96 3.01 8.55
CA GLN A 50 -15.61 3.52 8.67
C GLN A 50 -15.46 4.60 7.61
N ALA A 51 -14.86 5.69 8.03
CA ALA A 51 -14.74 6.90 7.24
C ALA A 51 -13.27 7.27 7.20
N LEU A 52 -12.53 6.75 6.23
CA LEU A 52 -11.55 7.60 5.60
C LEU A 52 -12.32 8.75 4.96
N ARG A 53 -12.18 9.91 5.57
CA ARG A 53 -12.33 11.19 4.90
C ARG A 53 -11.17 11.35 3.92
N ARG A 54 -11.01 10.39 3.00
CA ARG A 54 -10.24 10.58 1.78
C ARG A 54 -11.14 11.45 0.92
N ASN A 55 -10.86 12.73 1.06
CA ASN A 55 -11.55 13.83 0.44
C ASN A 55 -11.75 13.45 -1.04
N ARG A 56 -12.94 13.70 -1.61
CA ARG A 56 -13.21 13.52 -3.05
C ARG A 56 -12.45 14.59 -3.88
N THR A 57 -11.23 14.91 -3.48
CA THR A 57 -10.34 15.82 -4.14
C THR A 57 -9.38 14.99 -4.96
N ASP A 58 -9.04 15.48 -6.14
CA ASP A 58 -8.04 14.86 -7.02
C ASP A 58 -6.63 14.84 -6.40
N GLU A 59 -6.48 15.31 -5.14
CA GLU A 59 -5.25 15.37 -4.35
C GLU A 59 -4.59 14.01 -4.16
N GLN A 60 -5.38 12.93 -4.10
CA GLN A 60 -4.86 11.56 -3.94
C GLN A 60 -4.69 10.81 -5.26
N LEU A 61 -5.02 11.47 -6.37
CA LEU A 61 -4.87 10.92 -7.71
C LEU A 61 -3.60 11.48 -8.36
N TRP A 62 -2.96 10.65 -9.17
CA TRP A 62 -1.84 11.03 -10.01
C TRP A 62 -2.34 11.72 -11.28
N MET A 63 -2.79 12.97 -11.15
CA MET A 63 -3.48 13.68 -12.23
C MET A 63 -2.60 14.01 -13.45
N GLU A 64 -1.30 14.18 -13.25
CA GLU A 64 -0.32 14.49 -14.30
C GLU A 64 0.51 13.27 -14.70
N GLY A 65 0.08 12.07 -14.31
CA GLY A 65 0.89 10.86 -14.39
C GLY A 65 1.74 10.65 -13.13
N VAL A 66 2.45 9.52 -13.10
CA VAL A 66 3.25 9.07 -11.98
C VAL A 66 4.72 9.33 -12.27
N LYS A 67 5.32 10.29 -11.57
CA LYS A 67 6.78 10.44 -11.56
C LYS A 67 7.39 9.38 -10.66
N TYR A 68 8.56 8.86 -11.02
CA TYR A 68 9.27 7.90 -10.20
C TYR A 68 10.79 8.08 -10.29
N ALA A 69 11.50 7.71 -9.24
CA ALA A 69 12.96 7.65 -9.19
C ALA A 69 13.39 6.33 -8.54
N PHE A 70 14.52 5.78 -8.96
CA PHE A 70 15.09 4.57 -8.36
C PHE A 70 16.09 4.94 -7.26
N GLU A 71 16.14 4.13 -6.22
CA GLU A 71 17.20 4.22 -5.21
C GLU A 71 18.61 4.05 -5.83
N PRO A 72 19.61 4.85 -5.43
CA PRO A 72 20.92 4.84 -6.06
C PRO A 72 21.78 3.69 -5.55
N THR A 73 22.77 3.27 -6.35
CA THR A 73 23.72 2.19 -5.98
C THR A 73 24.56 2.51 -4.74
N ASN A 74 24.74 3.81 -4.44
CA ASN A 74 25.75 4.29 -3.49
C ASN A 74 25.18 4.60 -2.11
N ALA A 75 23.90 4.32 -1.84
CA ALA A 75 23.35 4.46 -0.50
C ALA A 75 24.15 3.54 0.43
N SER A 76 24.87 4.13 1.39
CA SER A 76 25.91 3.54 2.25
C SER A 76 25.44 2.38 3.16
N GLN A 77 24.26 1.83 2.91
CA GLN A 77 23.61 0.73 3.63
C GLN A 77 22.93 -0.28 2.68
N SER A 78 23.04 -0.12 1.35
CA SER A 78 22.57 -1.13 0.41
C SER A 78 23.47 -2.37 0.58
N PRO A 79 22.95 -3.51 1.07
CA PRO A 79 23.76 -4.70 1.24
C PRO A 79 24.39 -5.02 -0.11
N SER A 80 25.69 -5.26 -0.11
CA SER A 80 26.56 -5.49 -1.27
C SER A 80 26.29 -6.79 -2.04
N SER A 81 25.03 -7.18 -2.15
CA SER A 81 24.47 -8.22 -3.00
C SER A 81 23.20 -7.66 -3.65
N CYS A 82 23.08 -7.36 -4.93
CA CYS A 82 23.98 -7.38 -6.08
C CYS A 82 23.42 -6.30 -7.03
N GLU A 83 24.25 -5.64 -7.85
CA GLU A 83 23.75 -4.81 -8.97
C GLU A 83 22.69 -5.55 -9.81
N GLU A 84 22.82 -6.88 -9.92
CA GLU A 84 21.86 -7.78 -10.55
C GLU A 84 20.46 -7.76 -9.92
N GLU A 85 20.33 -7.72 -8.59
CA GLU A 85 19.03 -7.66 -7.91
C GLU A 85 18.34 -6.32 -8.18
N ARG A 86 19.12 -5.23 -8.16
CA ARG A 86 18.62 -3.91 -8.56
C ARG A 86 18.20 -3.88 -10.02
N ASP A 87 19.00 -4.42 -10.93
CA ASP A 87 18.67 -4.47 -12.36
C ASP A 87 17.38 -5.27 -12.60
N LYS A 88 17.18 -6.37 -11.86
CA LYS A 88 15.92 -7.14 -11.88
C LYS A 88 14.75 -6.29 -11.39
N LEU A 89 14.90 -5.59 -10.27
CA LEU A 89 13.88 -4.70 -9.71
C LEU A 89 13.53 -3.57 -10.69
N MET A 90 14.52 -2.85 -11.22
CA MET A 90 14.31 -1.78 -12.20
C MET A 90 13.62 -2.29 -13.46
N LYS A 91 14.04 -3.47 -13.95
CA LYS A 91 13.41 -4.11 -15.11
C LYS A 91 11.98 -4.55 -14.81
N GLY A 92 11.72 -5.13 -13.64
CA GLY A 92 10.40 -5.53 -13.17
C GLY A 92 9.45 -4.34 -13.06
N PHE A 93 9.92 -3.24 -12.45
CA PHE A 93 9.17 -2.00 -12.35
C PHE A 93 8.86 -1.40 -13.72
N ARG A 94 9.86 -1.22 -14.59
CA ARG A 94 9.62 -0.68 -15.93
C ARG A 94 8.66 -1.55 -16.75
N LEU A 95 8.74 -2.88 -16.62
CA LEU A 95 7.82 -3.80 -17.28
C LEU A 95 6.38 -3.64 -16.76
N ALA A 96 6.20 -3.54 -15.44
CA ALA A 96 4.90 -3.36 -14.81
C ALA A 96 4.29 -1.99 -15.10
N ALA A 97 5.08 -0.92 -14.99
CA ALA A 97 4.69 0.44 -15.35
C ALA A 97 4.22 0.49 -16.81
N LYS A 98 5.00 -0.07 -17.74
CA LYS A 98 4.62 -0.14 -19.16
C LYS A 98 3.31 -0.90 -19.38
N ALA A 99 3.06 -1.99 -18.66
CA ALA A 99 1.79 -2.70 -18.77
C ALA A 99 0.59 -1.86 -18.29
N TRP A 100 0.77 -1.04 -17.24
CA TRP A 100 -0.22 -0.05 -16.84
C TRP A 100 -0.43 1.02 -17.92
N GLU A 101 0.63 1.54 -18.52
CA GLU A 101 0.55 2.52 -19.64
C GLU A 101 -0.17 1.95 -20.88
N GLU A 102 0.12 0.69 -21.25
CA GLU A 102 -0.47 0.04 -22.42
C GLU A 102 -1.97 -0.28 -22.26
N ASN A 103 -2.44 -0.40 -21.01
CA ASN A 103 -3.82 -0.82 -20.71
C ASN A 103 -4.67 0.27 -20.04
N THR A 104 -4.09 1.45 -19.78
CA THR A 104 -4.79 2.58 -19.16
C THR A 104 -4.35 3.91 -19.80
N CYS A 105 -4.86 5.03 -19.29
CA CYS A 105 -4.40 6.37 -19.68
C CYS A 105 -3.35 6.95 -18.72
N ILE A 106 -2.79 6.12 -17.84
CA ILE A 106 -1.80 6.54 -16.85
C ILE A 106 -0.42 6.49 -17.52
N ASN A 107 0.39 7.51 -17.30
CA ASN A 107 1.75 7.58 -17.79
C ASN A 107 2.74 7.56 -16.62
N PHE A 108 3.91 6.95 -16.82
CA PHE A 108 5.00 6.93 -15.87
C PHE A 108 6.19 7.71 -16.42
N THR A 109 6.88 8.46 -15.57
CA THR A 109 8.04 9.27 -16.00
C THR A 109 9.15 9.15 -14.98
N GLU A 110 10.29 8.62 -15.43
CA GLU A 110 11.51 8.57 -14.63
C GLU A 110 12.05 9.99 -14.44
N ILE A 111 12.37 10.33 -13.20
CA ILE A 111 12.99 11.60 -12.82
C ILE A 111 14.29 11.35 -12.05
N GLU A 112 15.19 12.32 -12.12
CA GLU A 112 16.39 12.36 -11.29
C GLU A 112 16.08 13.14 -10.00
N VAL A 113 16.51 12.60 -8.86
CA VAL A 113 16.35 13.25 -7.55
C VAL A 113 17.68 13.25 -6.81
N ASP A 114 17.89 14.25 -5.96
CA ASP A 114 19.01 14.21 -5.02
C ASP A 114 18.64 13.26 -3.87
N HIS A 115 19.29 12.10 -3.84
CA HIS A 115 19.00 11.05 -2.87
C HIS A 115 19.31 11.40 -1.42
N GLU A 116 20.21 12.37 -1.18
CA GLU A 116 20.51 12.83 0.19
C GLU A 116 19.35 13.66 0.76
N THR A 117 18.58 14.31 -0.12
CA THR A 117 17.49 15.22 0.25
C THR A 117 16.12 14.72 -0.19
N ALA A 118 16.05 13.58 -0.90
CA ALA A 118 14.83 13.04 -1.48
C ALA A 118 13.71 12.87 -0.46
N GLU A 119 13.99 12.36 0.74
CA GLU A 119 12.97 12.19 1.80
C GLU A 119 12.36 13.51 2.29
N ASN A 120 13.03 14.64 2.07
CA ASN A 120 12.56 15.99 2.42
C ASN A 120 11.84 16.68 1.25
N GLU A 121 11.75 16.05 0.08
CA GLU A 121 11.10 16.61 -1.09
C GLU A 121 9.58 16.67 -0.88
N THR A 122 9.02 17.86 -1.08
CA THR A 122 7.59 18.17 -0.88
C THR A 122 6.96 18.97 -2.02
N GLU A 123 7.76 19.49 -2.94
CA GLU A 123 7.31 20.23 -4.12
C GLU A 123 6.98 19.28 -5.28
N ILE A 124 7.65 18.13 -5.34
CA ILE A 124 7.44 17.13 -6.38
C ILE A 124 6.87 15.86 -5.75
N ASP A 125 5.72 15.41 -6.26
CA ASP A 125 5.17 14.10 -5.92
C ASP A 125 5.80 13.02 -6.81
N PHE A 126 6.42 12.00 -6.22
CA PHE A 126 7.01 10.89 -6.97
C PHE A 126 7.09 9.60 -6.16
N LEU A 127 7.10 8.46 -6.86
CA LEU A 127 7.42 7.16 -6.27
C LEU A 127 8.93 7.00 -6.16
N TYR A 128 9.43 6.75 -4.95
CA TYR A 128 10.80 6.33 -4.71
C TYR A 128 10.87 4.81 -4.65
N VAL A 129 11.40 4.22 -5.71
CA VAL A 129 11.37 2.78 -5.97
C VAL A 129 12.68 2.16 -5.53
N GLY A 130 12.62 1.28 -4.53
CA GLY A 130 13.83 0.69 -3.94
C GLY A 130 13.54 -0.55 -3.13
N GLY A 131 14.61 -1.22 -2.70
CA GLY A 131 14.53 -2.37 -1.80
C GLY A 131 15.14 -1.98 -0.45
N ASP A 132 14.62 -2.51 0.64
CA ASP A 132 15.06 -2.15 1.98
C ASP A 132 15.83 -3.28 2.70
N GLY A 133 16.20 -4.32 1.93
CA GLY A 133 16.83 -5.53 2.44
C GLY A 133 15.87 -6.55 3.09
N THR A 134 14.56 -6.29 3.10
CA THR A 134 13.54 -7.26 3.55
C THR A 134 12.96 -8.05 2.38
N GLU A 135 12.02 -8.97 2.67
CA GLU A 135 11.23 -9.68 1.66
C GLU A 135 9.84 -9.03 1.45
N ASP A 136 9.62 -7.85 2.02
CA ASP A 136 8.33 -7.17 1.96
C ASP A 136 8.17 -6.40 0.65
N CYS A 137 7.00 -6.53 0.03
CA CYS A 137 6.54 -5.66 -1.07
C CYS A 137 5.49 -4.73 -0.46
N LEU A 138 5.73 -3.42 -0.46
CA LEU A 138 4.88 -2.48 0.26
C LEU A 138 4.66 -1.19 -0.54
N SER A 139 3.43 -0.68 -0.51
CA SER A 139 3.06 0.61 -1.10
C SER A 139 1.98 1.32 -0.30
N HIS A 140 1.98 2.65 -0.35
CA HIS A 140 0.80 3.43 0.05
C HIS A 140 -0.35 3.23 -0.95
N VAL A 141 -1.58 3.43 -0.49
CA VAL A 141 -2.75 3.44 -1.38
C VAL A 141 -3.08 4.85 -1.87
N GLY A 142 -2.78 5.12 -3.14
CA GLY A 142 -2.97 6.43 -3.78
C GLY A 142 -1.74 7.33 -3.65
N LYS A 143 -1.86 8.57 -4.16
CA LYS A 143 -0.86 9.62 -3.98
C LYS A 143 -0.99 10.22 -2.59
N TYR A 144 0.07 10.19 -1.79
CA TYR A 144 0.11 10.87 -0.50
C TYR A 144 0.80 12.25 -0.57
N GLY A 145 1.78 12.39 -1.46
CA GLY A 145 2.49 13.65 -1.77
C GLY A 145 3.99 13.62 -1.44
N GLY A 146 4.79 14.40 -2.16
CA GLY A 146 6.24 14.44 -1.99
C GLY A 146 6.93 13.11 -2.34
N TYR A 147 7.99 12.80 -1.59
CA TYR A 147 8.65 11.49 -1.59
C TYR A 147 7.71 10.36 -1.18
N GLN A 148 7.42 9.41 -2.06
CA GLN A 148 6.57 8.27 -1.73
C GLN A 148 7.26 6.92 -1.90
N PRO A 149 7.57 6.18 -0.81
CA PRO A 149 8.28 4.91 -0.94
C PRO A 149 7.39 3.86 -1.61
N LEU A 150 7.95 3.17 -2.59
CA LEU A 150 7.47 1.91 -3.14
C LEU A 150 8.54 0.86 -2.88
N ILE A 151 8.30 0.02 -1.87
CA ILE A 151 9.28 -0.93 -1.36
C ILE A 151 9.10 -2.24 -2.11
N LEU A 152 10.14 -2.64 -2.84
CA LEU A 152 10.22 -3.90 -3.55
C LEU A 152 11.41 -4.67 -2.96
N GLY A 153 11.15 -5.37 -1.86
CA GLY A 153 12.12 -6.24 -1.23
C GLY A 153 12.52 -7.43 -2.10
N LYS A 154 13.35 -8.29 -1.53
CA LYS A 154 13.81 -9.51 -2.19
C LYS A 154 12.64 -10.43 -2.55
N GLY A 155 12.55 -10.82 -3.83
CA GLY A 155 11.47 -11.65 -4.36
C GLY A 155 10.30 -10.85 -4.95
N CYS A 156 10.29 -9.53 -4.78
CA CYS A 156 9.25 -8.65 -5.32
C CYS A 156 9.53 -8.22 -6.78
N GLU A 157 10.66 -8.59 -7.38
CA GLU A 157 11.07 -8.17 -8.73
C GLU A 157 10.20 -8.72 -9.86
N ALA A 158 9.40 -9.75 -9.59
CA ALA A 158 8.53 -10.35 -10.58
C ALA A 158 7.36 -9.40 -10.93
N PHE A 159 7.00 -9.36 -12.22
CA PHE A 159 5.93 -8.51 -12.77
C PHE A 159 4.66 -8.46 -11.91
N VAL A 160 4.20 -9.62 -11.42
CA VAL A 160 2.94 -9.72 -10.66
C VAL A 160 2.96 -8.92 -9.36
N TYR A 161 4.08 -8.92 -8.64
CA TYR A 161 4.22 -8.20 -7.38
C TYR A 161 4.36 -6.70 -7.65
N VAL A 162 5.23 -6.32 -8.61
CA VAL A 162 5.41 -4.90 -8.92
C VAL A 162 4.14 -4.26 -9.49
N ALA A 163 3.41 -4.97 -10.35
CA ALA A 163 2.13 -4.47 -10.89
C ALA A 163 1.07 -4.30 -9.80
N HIS A 164 1.07 -5.18 -8.78
CA HIS A 164 0.20 -5.09 -7.61
C HIS A 164 0.54 -3.88 -6.74
N GLU A 165 1.81 -3.66 -6.41
CA GLU A 165 2.24 -2.49 -5.62
C GLU A 165 2.02 -1.17 -6.37
N ILE A 166 2.25 -1.13 -7.70
CA ILE A 166 1.83 0.02 -8.52
C ILE A 166 0.31 0.22 -8.43
N GLY A 167 -0.47 -0.85 -8.45
CA GLY A 167 -1.91 -0.80 -8.24
C GLY A 167 -2.29 -0.10 -6.93
N HIS A 168 -1.61 -0.44 -5.83
CA HIS A 168 -1.75 0.28 -4.57
C HIS A 168 -1.41 1.76 -4.72
N ALA A 169 -0.24 2.11 -5.26
CA ALA A 169 0.16 3.50 -5.48
C ALA A 169 -0.86 4.29 -6.32
N LEU A 170 -1.56 3.64 -7.24
CA LEU A 170 -2.62 4.23 -8.07
C LEU A 170 -3.98 4.36 -7.35
N GLY A 171 -4.10 3.85 -6.13
CA GLY A 171 -5.30 3.98 -5.28
C GLY A 171 -6.14 2.72 -5.18
N LEU A 172 -5.67 1.58 -5.68
CA LEU A 172 -6.39 0.32 -5.57
C LEU A 172 -6.16 -0.29 -4.19
N TYR A 173 -7.25 -0.61 -3.51
CA TYR A 173 -7.21 -1.51 -2.38
C TYR A 173 -7.37 -2.95 -2.84
N HIS A 174 -6.99 -3.85 -1.96
CA HIS A 174 -7.34 -5.25 -1.98
C HIS A 174 -8.81 -5.54 -2.31
N THR A 175 -9.03 -6.41 -3.31
CA THR A 175 -10.36 -6.84 -3.74
C THR A 175 -11.14 -7.57 -2.64
N GLN A 176 -10.45 -8.35 -1.78
CA GLN A 176 -11.05 -8.96 -0.58
C GLN A 176 -11.48 -7.94 0.47
N SER A 177 -11.11 -6.68 0.31
CA SER A 177 -11.50 -5.60 1.23
C SER A 177 -12.71 -4.83 0.73
N ARG A 178 -13.23 -5.15 -0.46
CA ARG A 178 -14.43 -4.47 -0.98
C ARG A 178 -15.62 -4.58 -0.03
N HIS A 179 -16.40 -3.50 0.02
CA HIS A 179 -17.56 -3.41 0.89
C HIS A 179 -18.66 -4.44 0.55
N ASP A 180 -18.73 -4.89 -0.71
CA ASP A 180 -19.69 -5.86 -1.24
C ASP A 180 -19.19 -7.31 -1.25
N ARG A 181 -17.95 -7.58 -0.79
CA ARG A 181 -17.32 -8.91 -0.89
C ARG A 181 -18.16 -10.07 -0.36
N PHE A 182 -19.03 -9.82 0.63
CA PHE A 182 -19.86 -10.85 1.26
C PHE A 182 -20.90 -11.46 0.31
N GLN A 183 -21.15 -10.79 -0.82
CA GLN A 183 -21.98 -11.31 -1.91
C GLN A 183 -21.22 -12.31 -2.79
N HIS A 184 -19.90 -12.40 -2.66
CA HIS A 184 -19.02 -13.17 -3.56
C HIS A 184 -18.17 -14.20 -2.81
N ILE A 185 -17.69 -13.87 -1.61
CA ILE A 185 -16.82 -14.73 -0.79
C ILE A 185 -17.34 -14.85 0.64
N LYS A 186 -17.07 -16.00 1.28
CA LYS A 186 -17.34 -16.26 2.70
C LYS A 186 -16.03 -16.49 3.43
N LEU A 187 -15.77 -15.67 4.44
CA LEU A 187 -14.63 -15.86 5.34
C LEU A 187 -15.00 -16.86 6.42
N ASN A 188 -14.22 -17.95 6.52
CA ASN A 188 -14.34 -18.88 7.62
C ASN A 188 -13.45 -18.41 8.78
N TRP A 189 -14.02 -17.61 9.67
CA TRP A 189 -13.31 -17.05 10.82
C TRP A 189 -12.69 -18.09 11.74
N ASN A 190 -13.25 -19.31 11.80
CA ASN A 190 -12.71 -20.42 12.60
C ASN A 190 -11.38 -20.96 12.05
N LYS A 191 -11.03 -20.64 10.80
CA LYS A 191 -9.77 -21.02 10.15
C LYS A 191 -8.72 -19.92 10.20
N ILE A 192 -9.07 -18.74 10.70
CA ILE A 192 -8.14 -17.65 10.96
C ILE A 192 -7.65 -17.84 12.40
N SER A 193 -6.53 -18.57 12.53
CA SER A 193 -6.05 -19.17 13.79
C SER A 193 -5.52 -18.17 14.82
N ARG A 194 -5.25 -16.93 14.41
CA ARG A 194 -4.78 -15.86 15.31
C ARG A 194 -5.77 -14.71 15.28
N GLU A 195 -6.22 -14.30 16.46
CA GLU A 195 -7.15 -13.18 16.59
C GLU A 195 -6.60 -11.88 16.01
N GLY A 196 -5.28 -11.68 16.14
CA GLY A 196 -4.55 -10.62 15.44
C GLY A 196 -4.79 -10.67 13.93
N LEU A 197 -4.67 -11.82 13.26
CA LEU A 197 -4.83 -11.89 11.80
C LEU A 197 -6.23 -11.55 11.28
N LYS A 198 -7.23 -11.31 12.14
CA LYS A 198 -8.55 -10.85 11.69
C LYS A 198 -8.50 -9.44 11.08
N TYR A 199 -7.56 -8.58 11.47
CA TYR A 199 -7.46 -7.22 10.90
C TYR A 199 -7.14 -7.23 9.41
N GLU A 200 -6.37 -8.24 8.96
CA GLU A 200 -6.02 -8.48 7.56
C GLU A 200 -7.24 -8.70 6.65
N PHE A 201 -8.39 -9.05 7.23
CA PHE A 201 -9.62 -9.31 6.51
C PHE A 201 -10.71 -8.28 6.78
N VAL A 202 -10.39 -7.11 7.31
CA VAL A 202 -11.39 -6.02 7.42
C VAL A 202 -11.84 -5.57 6.03
N LYS A 203 -13.10 -5.14 5.93
CA LYS A 203 -13.64 -4.58 4.69
C LYS A 203 -13.74 -3.08 4.83
N LEU A 204 -13.47 -2.43 3.72
CA LEU A 204 -13.65 -1.02 3.48
C LEU A 204 -15.14 -0.71 3.38
N SER A 205 -15.50 0.52 3.74
CA SER A 205 -16.85 1.05 3.56
C SER A 205 -17.13 1.43 2.10
N LYS A 206 -18.39 1.74 1.80
CA LYS A 206 -18.80 2.34 0.52
C LYS A 206 -18.15 3.70 0.23
N ALA A 207 -17.72 4.41 1.28
CA ALA A 207 -17.09 5.71 1.13
C ALA A 207 -15.60 5.55 0.74
N GLU A 208 -14.93 4.56 1.33
CA GLU A 208 -13.51 4.23 1.12
C GLU A 208 -13.26 3.48 -0.17
N ASN A 209 -14.20 2.61 -0.53
CA ASN A 209 -14.07 1.70 -1.64
C ASN A 209 -15.25 1.92 -2.60
N ARG A 210 -15.01 2.77 -3.59
CA ARG A 210 -15.90 2.90 -4.75
C ARG A 210 -15.51 1.84 -5.76
N ASN A 211 -16.33 0.80 -5.90
CA ASN A 211 -16.10 -0.28 -6.87
C ASN A 211 -16.20 0.16 -8.34
N LEU A 212 -16.39 1.46 -8.63
CA LEU A 212 -16.62 2.03 -9.96
C LEU A 212 -17.71 1.30 -10.78
N GLN A 213 -18.63 0.62 -10.09
CA GLN A 213 -19.64 -0.29 -10.67
C GLN A 213 -19.05 -1.49 -11.42
N LEU A 214 -17.76 -1.78 -11.21
CA LEU A 214 -17.08 -2.95 -11.74
C LEU A 214 -17.45 -4.21 -10.95
N PRO A 215 -17.60 -5.36 -11.64
CA PRO A 215 -17.89 -6.63 -11.00
C PRO A 215 -16.76 -7.03 -10.03
N TYR A 216 -17.09 -7.92 -9.09
CA TYR A 216 -16.08 -8.52 -8.23
C TYR A 216 -15.28 -9.54 -9.04
N VAL A 217 -13.96 -9.39 -9.08
CA VAL A 217 -13.06 -10.30 -9.77
C VAL A 217 -12.40 -11.21 -8.73
N LEU A 218 -12.62 -12.52 -8.86
CA LEU A 218 -11.87 -13.50 -8.08
C LEU A 218 -10.49 -13.64 -8.71
N ALA A 219 -9.43 -13.55 -7.91
CA ALA A 219 -8.11 -13.99 -8.35
C ALA A 219 -8.22 -15.51 -8.58
N VAL A 220 -7.95 -15.95 -9.81
CA VAL A 220 -7.98 -17.35 -10.23
C VAL A 220 -6.58 -17.92 -10.17
#